data_AF-A0A0F4XM94-F1
#
_entry.id   AF-A0A0F4XM94-F1
#
_cell.length_a   1.000
_cell.length_b   1.000
_cell.length_c   1.000
_cell.angle_alpha   90.00
_cell.angle_beta   90.00
_cell.angle_gamma   90.00
#
_symmetry.space_group_name_H-M   'P 1'
#
loop_
_entity.id
_entity.type
_entity.pdbx_description
1 polymer ?
#
loop_
_entity_poly.entity_id
_entity_poly.type
_entity_poly.pdbx_seq_one_letter_code
_entity_poly.pdbx_strand_id
1 'polypeptide(L)'
;MESAIDTHLKCPRTLSRRVPEEYQPPFPMWVARASEQLQQVVMAYLGVQYRGEAQRDAALQVMRHIVGSFSLADGPQTHDLTHHTDSSGFDNLIVVGYWKDPAAHCRWLRSSQVNDWWSSPDRLCEGLGYFREITAPRAEQFETLYAFQDNLPGVGAVMDATSDEIEEHGYWGSMRDRFPISQTDWMKPASELQVIAGDPAQGGRVVVLGHDNLTLIRSGQDWADAEADERSLYLDEILPTLQDGMDFLRDNGQPLGCYSNRFVRNIDLDGNFLDVSYNIGHWRSVEKLERWAESHPTHLRIFVTFFRVAAGLKKLRLYHEVSVSDAKNQIFEYINCHPHTGMLRDAVAAPA
;
A
#
# COMPACT_ATOMS: atom_id res chain seq x y z
N MET A 1 -26.34 8.97 -5.44
CA MET A 1 -25.21 8.34 -6.13
C MET A 1 -24.32 9.46 -6.64
N GLU A 2 -23.07 9.47 -6.19
CA GLU A 2 -22.06 10.46 -6.58
C GLU A 2 -21.01 9.82 -7.51
N SER A 3 -20.22 10.63 -8.20
CA SER A 3 -18.99 10.11 -8.81
C SER A 3 -17.93 9.93 -7.73
N ALA A 4 -17.10 8.90 -7.84
CA ALA A 4 -15.91 8.71 -7.02
C ALA A 4 -14.91 9.85 -7.19
N ILE A 5 -14.87 10.50 -8.36
CA ILE A 5 -14.02 11.67 -8.60
C ILE A 5 -14.68 12.88 -7.95
N ASP A 6 -13.99 13.48 -6.97
CA ASP A 6 -14.45 14.68 -6.30
C ASP A 6 -14.62 15.85 -7.28
N THR A 7 -15.58 16.71 -7.00
CA THR A 7 -16.02 17.83 -7.84
C THR A 7 -14.88 18.70 -8.36
N HIS A 8 -13.91 19.02 -7.50
CA HIS A 8 -12.78 19.90 -7.83
C HIS A 8 -11.70 19.22 -8.69
N LEU A 9 -11.73 17.89 -8.84
CA LEU A 9 -10.80 17.11 -9.67
C LEU A 9 -11.44 16.63 -10.99
N LYS A 10 -12.73 16.93 -11.23
CA LYS A 10 -13.38 16.63 -12.50
C LYS A 10 -12.81 17.52 -13.61
N CYS A 11 -12.52 16.93 -14.77
CA CYS A 11 -12.02 17.64 -15.93
C CYS A 11 -12.67 17.13 -17.23
N PRO A 12 -12.58 17.88 -18.34
CA PRO A 12 -13.03 17.39 -19.64
C PRO A 12 -12.27 16.11 -20.01
N ARG A 13 -12.99 14.99 -20.11
CA ARG A 13 -12.40 13.70 -20.43
C ARG A 13 -11.85 13.67 -21.86
N THR A 14 -10.64 13.14 -22.00
CA THR A 14 -10.12 12.64 -23.28
C THR A 14 -10.14 11.11 -23.33
N LEU A 15 -10.33 10.46 -22.17
CA LEU A 15 -10.54 9.02 -22.01
C LEU A 15 -11.90 8.76 -21.35
N SER A 16 -12.72 7.94 -22.01
CA SER A 16 -14.05 7.57 -21.53
C SER A 16 -13.98 6.57 -20.38
N ARG A 17 -14.98 6.61 -19.50
CA ARG A 17 -15.25 5.52 -18.54
C ARG A 17 -15.49 4.21 -19.29
N ARG A 18 -15.33 3.08 -18.61
CA ARG A 18 -15.62 1.76 -19.19
C ARG A 18 -17.13 1.49 -19.31
N VAL A 19 -17.91 2.10 -18.42
CA VAL A 19 -19.37 1.97 -18.35
C VAL A 19 -20.06 3.24 -18.86
N PRO A 20 -21.31 3.14 -19.36
CA PRO A 20 -22.09 4.31 -19.75
C PRO A 20 -22.58 5.11 -18.53
N GLU A 21 -23.13 6.30 -18.76
CA GLU A 21 -23.60 7.23 -17.71
C GLU A 21 -24.77 6.65 -16.90
N GLU A 22 -25.57 5.75 -17.48
CA GLU A 22 -26.73 5.13 -16.82
C GLU A 22 -26.36 3.96 -15.90
N TYR A 23 -25.08 3.62 -15.78
CA TYR A 23 -24.63 2.53 -14.93
C TYR A 23 -25.01 2.76 -13.46
N GLN A 24 -25.55 1.72 -12.82
CA GLN A 24 -25.78 1.70 -11.38
C GLN A 24 -25.01 0.53 -10.75
N PRO A 25 -24.30 0.76 -9.64
CA PRO A 25 -23.57 -0.30 -8.97
C PRO A 25 -24.51 -1.31 -8.28
N PRO A 26 -24.04 -2.55 -8.07
CA PRO A 26 -24.87 -3.64 -7.54
C PRO A 26 -25.13 -3.59 -6.02
N PHE A 27 -24.37 -2.79 -5.26
CA PHE A 27 -24.46 -2.61 -3.81
C PHE A 27 -23.82 -1.26 -3.45
N PRO A 28 -23.99 -0.72 -2.23
CA PRO A 28 -23.33 0.53 -1.84
C PRO A 28 -21.83 0.35 -1.55
N MET A 29 -21.01 1.30 -1.99
CA MET A 29 -19.62 1.48 -1.56
C MET A 29 -19.32 2.98 -1.47
N TRP A 30 -18.28 3.32 -0.70
CA TRP A 30 -17.90 4.70 -0.41
C TRP A 30 -16.43 4.97 -0.69
N VAL A 31 -16.07 6.24 -0.83
CA VAL A 31 -14.69 6.70 -1.01
C VAL A 31 -14.35 7.78 0.01
N ALA A 32 -13.07 7.97 0.28
CA ALA A 32 -12.61 9.11 1.06
C ALA A 32 -12.68 10.41 0.23
N ARG A 33 -13.03 11.52 0.89
CA ARG A 33 -13.17 12.87 0.32
C ARG A 33 -12.16 13.81 0.97
N ALA A 34 -11.63 14.72 0.17
CA ALA A 34 -10.76 15.77 0.66
C ALA A 34 -11.01 17.05 -0.13
N SER A 35 -10.87 18.18 0.54
CA SER A 35 -10.95 19.49 -0.10
C SER A 35 -9.78 19.73 -1.05
N GLU A 36 -9.88 20.80 -1.85
CA GLU A 36 -8.80 21.30 -2.71
C GLU A 36 -7.49 21.61 -1.96
N GLN A 37 -7.49 21.63 -0.64
CA GLN A 37 -6.26 21.79 0.15
C GLN A 37 -5.38 20.53 0.09
N LEU A 38 -5.97 19.35 -0.12
CA LEU A 38 -5.21 18.11 -0.27
C LEU A 38 -4.65 18.02 -1.69
N GLN A 39 -3.41 18.44 -1.87
CA GLN A 39 -2.74 18.41 -3.18
C GLN A 39 -2.01 17.10 -3.44
N GLN A 40 -1.36 16.56 -2.40
CA GLN A 40 -0.49 15.39 -2.50
C GLN A 40 -0.35 14.77 -1.11
N VAL A 41 -0.39 13.45 -1.03
CA VAL A 41 -0.11 12.72 0.21
C VAL A 41 1.27 12.08 0.15
N VAL A 42 1.81 11.68 1.30
CA VAL A 42 2.98 10.80 1.37
C VAL A 42 2.61 9.54 2.12
N MET A 43 2.94 8.39 1.54
CA MET A 43 2.80 7.06 2.12
C MET A 43 4.22 6.52 2.33
N ALA A 44 4.67 6.43 3.58
CA ALA A 44 6.03 5.98 3.91
C ALA A 44 6.01 4.68 4.69
N TYR A 45 6.44 3.59 4.05
CA TYR A 45 6.62 2.29 4.69
C TYR A 45 8.07 2.18 5.18
N LEU A 46 8.23 2.18 6.51
CA LEU A 46 9.52 2.12 7.19
C LEU A 46 9.66 0.73 7.81
N GLY A 47 10.65 -0.03 7.34
CA GLY A 47 10.78 -1.44 7.65
C GLY A 47 12.01 -1.80 8.47
N VAL A 48 11.85 -2.83 9.31
CA VAL A 48 12.92 -3.55 10.01
C VAL A 48 12.83 -5.02 9.64
N GLN A 49 13.89 -5.56 9.06
CA GLN A 49 13.98 -6.95 8.61
C GLN A 49 14.95 -7.72 9.52
N TYR A 50 14.57 -8.93 9.92
CA TYR A 50 15.38 -9.79 10.78
C TYR A 50 15.13 -11.26 10.49
N ARG A 51 15.97 -12.14 11.03
CA ARG A 51 15.80 -13.58 10.87
C ARG A 51 16.00 -14.32 12.19
N GLY A 52 14.95 -15.03 12.59
CA GLY A 52 14.97 -15.89 13.77
C GLY A 52 14.79 -15.14 15.08
N GLU A 53 14.45 -15.90 16.12
CA GLU A 53 14.02 -15.39 17.42
C GLU A 53 15.07 -14.53 18.13
N ALA A 54 16.36 -14.83 17.93
CA ALA A 54 17.45 -14.11 18.58
C ALA A 54 17.53 -12.62 18.21
N GLN A 55 16.95 -12.22 17.08
CA GLN A 55 16.93 -10.83 16.61
C GLN A 55 15.61 -10.10 16.90
N ARG A 56 14.56 -10.82 17.35
CA ARG A 56 13.20 -10.29 17.50
C ARG A 56 13.12 -9.09 18.43
N ASP A 57 13.71 -9.20 19.63
CA ASP A 57 13.66 -8.11 20.61
C ASP A 57 14.39 -6.85 20.14
N ALA A 58 15.53 -7.02 19.44
CA ALA A 58 16.25 -5.91 18.85
C ALA A 58 15.43 -5.24 17.72
N ALA A 59 14.78 -6.04 16.86
CA ALA A 59 13.94 -5.54 15.79
C ALA A 59 12.73 -4.75 16.34
N LEU A 60 12.05 -5.26 17.38
CA LEU A 60 10.97 -4.56 18.07
C LEU A 60 11.45 -3.26 18.70
N GLN A 61 12.65 -3.25 19.31
CA GLN A 61 13.21 -2.02 19.88
C GLN A 61 13.49 -0.97 18.80
N VAL A 62 13.97 -1.36 17.61
CA VAL A 62 14.14 -0.43 16.49
C VAL A 62 12.78 0.06 15.97
N MET A 63 11.79 -0.82 15.84
CA MET A 63 10.43 -0.41 15.46
C MET A 63 9.86 0.63 16.45
N ARG A 64 10.02 0.43 17.76
CA ARG A 64 9.65 1.41 18.80
C ARG A 64 10.39 2.74 18.60
N HIS A 65 11.66 2.71 18.21
CA HIS A 65 12.41 3.92 17.92
C HIS A 65 11.86 4.68 16.69
N ILE A 66 11.55 3.96 15.61
CA ILE A 66 10.92 4.52 14.41
C ILE A 66 9.57 5.16 14.77
N VAL A 67 8.72 4.45 15.52
CA VAL A 67 7.42 4.99 15.98
C VAL A 67 7.61 6.21 16.89
N GLY A 68 8.60 6.18 17.79
CA GLY A 68 8.95 7.33 18.62
C GLY A 68 9.31 8.57 17.79
N SER A 69 9.96 8.37 16.63
CA SER A 69 10.30 9.47 15.72
C SER A 69 9.08 10.12 15.03
N PHE A 70 7.94 9.44 14.98
CA PHE A 70 6.68 10.02 14.47
C PHE A 70 6.06 11.05 15.41
N SER A 71 6.47 11.08 16.68
CA SER A 71 6.06 12.13 17.63
C SER A 71 6.89 13.42 17.50
N LEU A 72 7.89 13.45 16.62
CA LEU A 72 8.67 14.65 16.34
C LEU A 72 7.86 15.68 15.54
N ALA A 73 8.39 16.89 15.45
CA ALA A 73 7.81 17.93 14.60
C ALA A 73 7.67 17.43 13.15
N ASP A 74 6.54 17.76 12.53
CA ASP A 74 6.18 17.34 11.18
C ASP A 74 6.07 15.81 10.97
N GLY A 75 5.93 15.01 12.03
CA GLY A 75 5.60 13.58 11.93
C GLY A 75 4.26 13.31 11.22
N PRO A 76 3.97 12.04 10.88
CA PRO A 76 2.76 11.69 10.13
C PRO A 76 1.51 11.95 10.94
N GLN A 77 0.39 12.28 10.26
CA GLN A 77 -0.90 12.45 10.92
C GLN A 77 -1.45 11.13 11.49
N THR A 78 -1.14 10.01 10.84
CA THR A 78 -1.54 8.67 11.30
C THR A 78 -0.51 7.64 10.88
N HIS A 79 -0.46 6.54 11.62
CA HIS A 79 0.39 5.41 11.31
C HIS A 79 -0.20 4.11 11.86
N ASP A 80 0.23 2.99 11.26
CA ASP A 80 -0.04 1.66 11.79
C ASP A 80 1.15 0.72 11.59
N LEU A 81 1.19 -0.37 12.36
CA LEU A 81 2.32 -1.28 12.46
C LEU A 81 1.90 -2.67 12.04
N THR A 82 2.78 -3.37 11.33
CA THR A 82 2.52 -4.71 10.83
C THR A 82 3.73 -5.63 10.89
N HIS A 83 3.45 -6.93 10.84
CA HIS A 83 4.43 -8.00 10.70
C HIS A 83 4.05 -8.90 9.51
N HIS A 84 5.07 -9.43 8.83
CA HIS A 84 4.96 -10.64 8.01
C HIS A 84 6.30 -11.38 7.93
N THR A 85 6.23 -12.65 7.56
CA THR A 85 7.40 -13.43 7.16
C THR A 85 7.40 -13.57 5.63
N ASP A 86 8.52 -13.22 4.98
CA ASP A 86 8.65 -13.31 3.53
C ASP A 86 9.04 -14.71 3.03
N SER A 87 9.09 -14.90 1.69
CA SER A 87 9.44 -16.18 1.07
C SER A 87 10.90 -16.60 1.27
N SER A 88 11.76 -15.69 1.74
CA SER A 88 13.15 -15.98 2.12
C SER A 88 13.27 -16.38 3.60
N GLY A 89 12.15 -16.41 4.33
CA GLY A 89 12.09 -16.77 5.74
C GLY A 89 12.63 -15.69 6.67
N PHE A 90 12.62 -14.43 6.24
CA PHE A 90 12.88 -13.28 7.10
C PHE A 90 11.57 -12.69 7.62
N ASP A 91 11.60 -12.26 8.87
CA ASP A 91 10.53 -11.49 9.48
C ASP A 91 10.72 -10.00 9.19
N ASN A 92 9.63 -9.31 8.96
CA ASN A 92 9.64 -7.91 8.59
C ASN A 92 8.58 -7.16 9.41
N LEU A 93 9.03 -6.22 10.23
CA LEU A 93 8.20 -5.23 10.91
C LEU A 93 8.09 -4.00 10.02
N ILE A 94 6.88 -3.54 9.72
CA ILE A 94 6.66 -2.37 8.87
C ILE A 94 5.75 -1.39 9.57
N VAL A 95 6.23 -0.15 9.72
CA VAL A 95 5.43 0.98 10.17
C VAL A 95 5.12 1.84 8.96
N VAL A 96 3.84 2.03 8.65
CA VAL A 96 3.41 2.95 7.60
C VAL A 96 2.97 4.27 8.21
N GLY A 97 3.52 5.39 7.74
CA GLY A 97 3.07 6.73 8.09
C GLY A 97 2.41 7.43 6.91
N TYR A 98 1.33 8.17 7.17
CA TYR A 98 0.66 8.99 6.16
C TYR A 98 0.80 10.47 6.47
N TRP A 99 1.23 11.24 5.47
CA TRP A 99 1.23 12.70 5.51
C TRP A 99 0.26 13.29 4.50
N LYS A 100 -0.44 14.35 4.90
CA LYS A 100 -1.28 15.16 3.99
C LYS A 100 -0.54 16.35 3.34
N ASP A 101 0.70 16.60 3.75
CA ASP A 101 1.57 17.66 3.23
C ASP A 101 2.99 17.10 3.00
N PRO A 102 3.46 17.01 1.73
CA PRO A 102 4.80 16.56 1.42
C PRO A 102 5.89 17.46 2.01
N ALA A 103 5.62 18.76 2.21
CA ALA A 103 6.60 19.66 2.81
C ALA A 103 6.84 19.33 4.29
N ALA A 104 5.79 18.98 5.05
CA ALA A 104 5.92 18.44 6.40
C ALA A 104 6.75 17.15 6.41
N HIS A 105 6.39 16.17 5.58
CA HIS A 105 7.18 14.94 5.46
C HIS A 105 8.66 15.23 5.15
N CYS A 106 8.96 16.13 4.21
CA CYS A 106 10.33 16.51 3.88
C CYS A 106 11.07 17.17 5.06
N ARG A 107 10.41 18.05 5.83
CA ARG A 107 11.00 18.64 7.03
C ARG A 107 11.32 17.58 8.08
N TRP A 108 10.39 16.63 8.32
CA TRP A 108 10.59 15.51 9.22
C TRP A 108 11.74 14.61 8.76
N LEU A 109 11.72 14.17 7.50
CA LEU A 109 12.71 13.25 6.92
C LEU A 109 14.12 13.84 6.94
N ARG A 110 14.24 15.16 6.76
CA ARG A 110 15.50 15.91 6.74
C ARG A 110 15.91 16.47 8.11
N SER A 111 15.10 16.29 9.15
CA SER A 111 15.47 16.65 10.51
C SER A 111 16.71 15.86 10.95
N SER A 112 17.58 16.45 11.76
CA SER A 112 18.80 15.78 12.23
C SER A 112 18.48 14.46 12.93
N GLN A 113 17.47 14.43 13.78
CA GLN A 113 17.07 13.23 14.52
C GLN A 113 16.71 12.04 13.61
N VAL A 114 16.03 12.29 12.49
CA VAL A 114 15.60 11.24 11.56
C VAL A 114 16.69 10.89 10.53
N ASN A 115 17.34 11.90 9.97
CA ASN A 115 18.34 11.72 8.91
C ASN A 115 19.67 11.19 9.46
N ASP A 116 20.13 11.67 10.61
CA ASP A 116 21.40 11.23 11.20
C ASP A 116 21.29 9.79 11.68
N TRP A 117 20.13 9.39 12.24
CA TRP A 117 19.87 8.00 12.59
C TRP A 117 19.91 7.06 11.38
N TRP A 118 19.29 7.44 10.27
CA TRP A 118 19.27 6.63 9.05
C TRP A 118 20.64 6.52 8.38
N SER A 119 21.35 7.65 8.31
CA SER A 119 22.65 7.77 7.65
C SER A 119 23.81 7.24 8.49
N SER A 120 23.62 7.04 9.80
CA SER A 120 24.65 6.55 10.72
C SER A 120 25.26 5.22 10.25
N PRO A 121 26.60 5.05 10.31
CA PRO A 121 27.26 3.77 10.05
C PRO A 121 26.80 2.66 11.01
N ASP A 122 26.26 3.00 12.18
CA ASP A 122 25.74 2.02 13.14
C ASP A 122 24.71 1.08 12.51
N ARG A 123 23.86 1.61 11.60
CA ARG A 123 22.85 0.81 10.87
C ARG A 123 23.45 -0.35 10.07
N LEU A 124 24.73 -0.25 9.70
CA LEU A 124 25.43 -1.31 8.96
C LEU A 124 25.94 -2.43 9.87
N CYS A 125 26.01 -2.22 11.18
CA CYS A 125 26.68 -3.11 12.13
C CYS A 125 25.70 -3.81 13.10
N GLU A 126 24.41 -3.49 13.06
CA GLU A 126 23.41 -4.00 14.01
C GLU A 126 22.88 -5.41 13.70
N GLY A 127 23.23 -5.97 12.54
CA GLY A 127 22.77 -7.31 12.12
C GLY A 127 21.29 -7.38 11.74
N LEU A 128 20.62 -6.24 11.62
CA LEU A 128 19.25 -6.08 11.12
C LEU A 128 19.27 -5.45 9.72
N GLY A 129 18.20 -5.69 8.96
CA GLY A 129 17.90 -4.95 7.74
C GLY A 129 16.97 -3.76 8.03
N TYR A 130 17.13 -2.67 7.30
CA TYR A 130 16.26 -1.49 7.37
C TYR A 130 15.86 -1.05 5.98
N PHE A 131 14.62 -0.61 5.80
CA PHE A 131 14.20 -0.06 4.51
C PHE A 131 13.23 1.11 4.63
N ARG A 132 13.23 1.94 3.59
CA ARG A 132 12.26 3.01 3.37
C ARG A 132 11.70 2.85 1.97
N GLU A 133 10.39 2.67 1.90
CA GLU A 133 9.63 2.63 0.65
C GLU A 133 8.58 3.73 0.73
N ILE A 134 8.90 4.88 0.13
CA ILE A 134 8.12 6.10 0.25
C ILE A 134 7.59 6.48 -1.11
N THR A 135 6.29 6.72 -1.21
CA THR A 135 5.64 7.25 -2.41
C THR A 135 4.80 8.46 -2.07
N ALA A 136 4.71 9.42 -2.99
CA ALA A 136 3.92 10.62 -2.80
C ALA A 136 2.97 10.88 -3.98
N PRO A 137 1.82 10.18 -4.07
CA PRO A 137 0.84 10.41 -5.12
C PRO A 137 0.12 11.76 -4.93
N ARG A 138 -0.12 12.48 -6.03
CA ARG A 138 -1.02 13.65 -6.04
C ARG A 138 -2.47 13.20 -5.79
N ALA A 139 -3.35 14.13 -5.42
CA ALA A 139 -4.78 13.85 -5.25
C ALA A 139 -5.44 13.21 -6.49
N GLU A 140 -4.95 13.54 -7.69
CA GLU A 140 -5.43 12.92 -8.93
C GLU A 140 -4.89 11.50 -9.19
N GLN A 141 -3.88 11.05 -8.43
CA GLN A 141 -3.11 9.82 -8.65
C GLN A 141 -3.38 8.73 -7.62
N PHE A 142 -4.46 8.81 -6.85
CA PHE A 142 -4.90 7.70 -6.03
C PHE A 142 -6.43 7.61 -5.98
N GLU A 143 -6.92 6.44 -5.62
CA GLU A 143 -8.32 6.17 -5.37
C GLU A 143 -8.47 5.33 -4.11
N THR A 144 -9.64 5.42 -3.48
CA THR A 144 -10.01 4.60 -2.32
C THR A 144 -11.36 3.96 -2.56
N LEU A 145 -11.59 2.82 -1.92
CA LEU A 145 -12.88 2.14 -1.93
C LEU A 145 -13.10 1.41 -0.60
N TYR A 146 -14.19 1.76 0.10
CA TYR A 146 -14.54 1.23 1.41
C TYR A 146 -15.93 0.59 1.37
N ALA A 147 -16.07 -0.59 1.99
CA ALA A 147 -17.36 -1.25 2.21
C ALA A 147 -18.04 -0.78 3.53
N PHE A 148 -17.65 0.39 4.03
CA PHE A 148 -18.13 1.00 5.28
C PHE A 148 -17.87 2.52 5.24
N GLN A 149 -18.46 3.26 6.19
CA GLN A 149 -18.40 4.73 6.16
C GLN A 149 -17.52 5.36 7.24
N ASP A 150 -17.36 4.71 8.38
CA ASP A 150 -16.71 5.31 9.55
C ASP A 150 -15.26 4.83 9.74
N ASN A 151 -14.46 5.67 10.40
CA ASN A 151 -13.09 5.38 10.82
C ASN A 151 -12.20 4.85 9.68
N LEU A 152 -12.19 5.56 8.55
CA LEU A 152 -11.48 5.11 7.34
C LEU A 152 -10.00 4.81 7.65
N PRO A 153 -9.50 3.59 7.41
CA PRO A 153 -8.10 3.25 7.60
C PRO A 153 -7.22 3.74 6.44
N GLY A 154 -5.90 3.61 6.61
CA GLY A 154 -4.92 3.97 5.59
C GLY A 154 -4.94 5.47 5.26
N VAL A 155 -4.87 5.81 3.98
CA VAL A 155 -4.90 7.20 3.49
C VAL A 155 -6.21 7.90 3.84
N GLY A 156 -7.32 7.17 3.96
CA GLY A 156 -8.62 7.74 4.34
C GLY A 156 -8.60 8.40 5.71
N ALA A 157 -7.73 7.96 6.63
CA ALA A 157 -7.59 8.55 7.97
C ALA A 157 -6.96 9.96 7.97
N VAL A 158 -6.33 10.38 6.86
CA VAL A 158 -5.77 11.74 6.71
C VAL A 158 -6.59 12.63 5.77
N MET A 159 -7.71 12.10 5.27
CA MET A 159 -8.67 12.81 4.42
C MET A 159 -9.81 13.41 5.28
N ASP A 160 -10.67 14.20 4.66
CA ASP A 160 -11.58 15.11 5.38
C ASP A 160 -12.93 14.45 5.72
N ALA A 161 -13.44 13.58 4.86
CA ALA A 161 -14.76 12.95 5.03
C ALA A 161 -14.91 11.66 4.23
N THR A 162 -16.05 10.99 4.40
CA THR A 162 -16.52 9.89 3.55
C THR A 162 -17.57 10.42 2.56
N SER A 163 -17.57 9.93 1.33
CA SER A 163 -18.59 10.25 0.33
C SER A 163 -19.97 9.69 0.69
N ASP A 164 -20.99 10.08 -0.09
CA ASP A 164 -22.19 9.26 -0.27
C ASP A 164 -21.88 8.02 -1.16
N GLU A 165 -22.87 7.17 -1.41
CA GLU A 165 -22.71 6.02 -2.33
C GLU A 165 -22.22 6.47 -3.71
N ILE A 166 -21.20 5.79 -4.25
CA ILE A 166 -20.55 6.16 -5.51
C ILE A 166 -20.92 5.28 -6.70
N GLU A 167 -20.86 5.81 -7.93
CA GLU A 167 -21.16 5.07 -9.16
C GLU A 167 -20.05 4.10 -9.59
N GLU A 168 -18.79 4.52 -9.53
CA GLU A 168 -17.67 3.82 -10.19
C GLU A 168 -17.11 2.66 -9.37
N HIS A 169 -17.93 1.62 -9.16
CA HIS A 169 -17.50 0.34 -8.61
C HIS A 169 -18.37 -0.83 -9.12
N GLY A 170 -17.99 -2.06 -8.79
CA GLY A 170 -18.79 -3.25 -9.15
C GLY A 170 -18.55 -3.80 -10.56
N TYR A 171 -17.55 -3.29 -11.28
CA TYR A 171 -17.09 -3.80 -12.58
C TYR A 171 -15.56 -3.76 -12.69
N TRP A 172 -14.98 -4.67 -13.47
CA TRP A 172 -13.55 -4.64 -13.79
C TRP A 172 -13.20 -3.36 -14.54
N GLY A 173 -12.15 -2.64 -14.11
CA GLY A 173 -11.81 -1.30 -14.63
C GLY A 173 -12.39 -0.14 -13.82
N SER A 174 -13.33 -0.40 -12.90
CA SER A 174 -13.87 0.65 -12.02
C SER A 174 -12.80 1.29 -11.13
N MET A 175 -11.83 0.50 -10.65
CA MET A 175 -10.64 0.99 -9.94
C MET A 175 -9.98 2.14 -10.71
N ARG A 176 -9.67 1.94 -11.99
CA ARG A 176 -9.09 2.96 -12.86
C ARG A 176 -10.01 4.16 -13.04
N ASP A 177 -11.31 3.94 -13.26
CA ASP A 177 -12.29 5.01 -13.44
C ASP A 177 -12.44 5.91 -12.17
N ARG A 178 -12.05 5.42 -10.99
CA ARG A 178 -12.00 6.22 -9.74
C ARG A 178 -10.78 7.11 -9.61
N PHE A 179 -9.68 6.86 -10.33
CA PHE A 179 -8.55 7.80 -10.36
C PHE A 179 -8.97 9.06 -11.10
N PRO A 180 -8.85 10.27 -10.51
CA PRO A 180 -9.16 11.48 -11.24
C PRO A 180 -8.30 11.66 -12.50
N ILE A 181 -7.03 11.28 -12.46
CA ILE A 181 -6.13 11.40 -13.62
C ILE A 181 -6.53 10.48 -14.79
N SER A 182 -7.33 9.43 -14.55
CA SER A 182 -7.84 8.53 -15.61
C SER A 182 -8.73 9.22 -16.63
N GLN A 183 -9.26 10.41 -16.31
CA GLN A 183 -10.02 11.24 -17.22
C GLN A 183 -9.21 11.63 -18.47
N THR A 184 -7.88 11.73 -18.33
CA THR A 184 -7.00 12.23 -19.40
C THR A 184 -5.70 11.46 -19.61
N ASP A 185 -5.28 10.61 -18.65
CA ASP A 185 -4.03 9.87 -18.70
C ASP A 185 -4.26 8.35 -18.59
N TRP A 186 -3.47 7.59 -19.34
CA TRP A 186 -3.50 6.13 -19.33
C TRP A 186 -2.73 5.52 -18.14
N MET A 187 -1.97 6.31 -17.39
CA MET A 187 -1.08 5.89 -16.31
C MET A 187 -0.12 4.78 -16.78
N LYS A 188 0.48 4.97 -17.97
CA LYS A 188 1.40 4.00 -18.56
C LYS A 188 2.74 4.03 -17.83
N PRO A 189 3.34 2.87 -17.53
CA PRO A 189 4.68 2.86 -16.96
C PRO A 189 5.68 3.37 -17.99
N ALA A 190 6.69 4.09 -17.52
CA ALA A 190 7.84 4.50 -18.33
C ALA A 190 9.11 4.15 -17.56
N SER A 191 10.10 3.57 -18.25
CA SER A 191 11.37 3.08 -17.67
C SER A 191 11.22 1.83 -16.78
N GLU A 192 12.29 1.50 -16.05
CA GLU A 192 12.40 0.32 -15.19
C GLU A 192 12.85 0.73 -13.77
N LEU A 193 12.65 -0.14 -12.79
CA LEU A 193 13.30 -0.01 -11.48
C LEU A 193 14.81 -0.11 -11.67
N GLN A 194 15.59 0.84 -11.16
CA GLN A 194 17.03 0.89 -11.41
C GLN A 194 17.82 1.03 -10.12
N VAL A 195 18.85 0.19 -9.92
CA VAL A 195 19.82 0.40 -8.85
C VAL A 195 20.70 1.60 -9.20
N ILE A 196 20.67 2.64 -8.37
CA ILE A 196 21.46 3.88 -8.57
C ILE A 196 22.59 4.05 -7.55
N ALA A 197 22.58 3.28 -6.46
CA ALA A 197 23.69 3.18 -5.53
C ALA A 197 23.67 1.83 -4.82
N GLY A 198 24.84 1.28 -4.51
CA GLY A 198 24.98 -0.03 -3.85
C GLY A 198 24.83 -1.22 -4.80
N ASP A 199 24.82 -2.42 -4.23
CA ASP A 199 24.60 -3.68 -4.95
C ASP A 199 23.65 -4.58 -4.11
N PRO A 200 22.43 -4.87 -4.58
CA PRO A 200 21.48 -5.75 -3.88
C PRO A 200 22.08 -7.10 -3.44
N ALA A 201 23.03 -7.65 -4.22
CA ALA A 201 23.63 -8.95 -3.93
C ALA A 201 24.64 -8.90 -2.76
N GLN A 202 25.19 -7.72 -2.44
CA GLN A 202 26.22 -7.55 -1.42
C GLN A 202 25.69 -7.01 -0.08
N GLY A 203 24.41 -6.63 -0.03
CA GLY A 203 23.84 -5.94 1.13
C GLY A 203 24.42 -4.52 1.27
N GLY A 204 24.62 -4.06 2.51
CA GLY A 204 25.00 -2.67 2.75
C GLY A 204 23.89 -1.70 2.38
N ARG A 205 24.24 -0.48 1.95
CA ARG A 205 23.25 0.55 1.53
C ARG A 205 22.98 0.43 0.04
N VAL A 206 21.72 0.24 -0.33
CA VAL A 206 21.24 0.16 -1.71
C VAL A 206 20.14 1.18 -1.92
N VAL A 207 20.20 1.93 -3.01
CA VAL A 207 19.16 2.88 -3.43
C VAL A 207 18.63 2.44 -4.79
N VAL A 208 17.32 2.24 -4.86
CA VAL A 208 16.59 1.92 -6.09
C VAL A 208 15.80 3.14 -6.52
N LEU A 209 16.06 3.59 -7.75
CA LEU A 209 15.25 4.58 -8.43
C LEU A 209 13.97 3.92 -8.93
N GLY A 210 12.85 4.53 -8.55
CA GLY A 210 11.54 4.18 -9.05
C GLY A 210 11.31 4.61 -10.50
N HIS A 211 10.10 4.43 -11.00
CA HIS A 211 9.74 4.80 -12.35
C HIS A 211 8.30 5.35 -12.40
N ASP A 212 7.96 6.10 -13.45
CA ASP A 212 6.65 6.74 -13.52
C ASP A 212 5.53 5.70 -13.56
N ASN A 213 4.43 6.03 -12.86
CA ASN A 213 3.21 5.23 -12.77
C ASN A 213 3.39 3.82 -12.18
N LEU A 214 4.44 3.61 -11.38
CA LEU A 214 4.49 2.48 -10.45
C LEU A 214 3.25 2.52 -9.57
N THR A 215 2.56 1.39 -9.46
CA THR A 215 1.29 1.25 -8.76
C THR A 215 1.48 0.60 -7.40
N LEU A 216 0.91 1.18 -6.37
CA LEU A 216 0.87 0.64 -5.02
C LEU A 216 -0.59 0.37 -4.65
N ILE A 217 -0.88 -0.86 -4.23
CA ILE A 217 -2.17 -1.23 -3.63
C ILE A 217 -1.96 -1.58 -2.16
N ARG A 218 -2.80 -1.00 -1.29
CA ARG A 218 -3.08 -1.51 0.05
C ARG A 218 -4.53 -1.99 0.09
N SER A 219 -4.74 -3.30 0.15
CA SER A 219 -6.07 -3.91 0.25
C SER A 219 -6.24 -4.58 1.61
N GLY A 220 -7.14 -4.07 2.43
CA GLY A 220 -7.23 -4.41 3.85
C GLY A 220 -8.49 -5.15 4.27
N GLN A 221 -8.34 -5.90 5.35
CA GLN A 221 -9.34 -6.73 5.98
C GLN A 221 -9.28 -6.53 7.48
N ASP A 222 -10.37 -6.06 8.07
CA ASP A 222 -10.49 -5.81 9.50
C ASP A 222 -11.70 -6.58 10.04
N TRP A 223 -11.44 -7.56 10.89
CA TRP A 223 -12.44 -8.42 11.52
C TRP A 223 -12.40 -8.31 13.05
N ALA A 224 -11.76 -7.26 13.60
CA ALA A 224 -11.59 -7.10 15.03
C ALA A 224 -12.92 -6.99 15.78
N ASP A 225 -13.88 -6.28 15.20
CA ASP A 225 -15.24 -6.11 15.73
C ASP A 225 -16.25 -7.13 15.18
N ALA A 226 -15.79 -8.09 14.36
CA ALA A 226 -16.66 -9.08 13.74
C ALA A 226 -17.20 -10.08 14.78
N GLU A 227 -18.52 -10.23 14.80
CA GLU A 227 -19.19 -11.26 15.59
C GLU A 227 -18.96 -12.66 14.98
N ALA A 228 -19.40 -13.71 15.68
CA ALA A 228 -19.05 -15.08 15.35
C ALA A 228 -19.35 -15.51 13.90
N ASP A 229 -20.45 -15.04 13.31
CA ASP A 229 -20.86 -15.35 11.94
C ASP A 229 -19.95 -14.70 10.90
N GLU A 230 -19.69 -13.40 11.01
CA GLU A 230 -18.79 -12.67 10.10
C GLU A 230 -17.34 -13.07 10.28
N ARG A 231 -16.94 -13.38 11.52
CA ARG A 231 -15.60 -13.88 11.82
C ARG A 231 -15.37 -15.24 11.17
N SER A 232 -16.32 -16.17 11.28
CA SER A 232 -16.25 -17.47 10.59
C SER A 232 -16.28 -17.28 9.07
N LEU A 233 -17.17 -16.43 8.55
CA LEU A 233 -17.20 -16.10 7.13
C LEU A 233 -15.82 -15.60 6.64
N TYR A 234 -15.18 -14.69 7.36
CA TYR A 234 -13.88 -14.19 6.97
C TYR A 234 -12.79 -15.26 7.07
N LEU A 235 -12.62 -15.88 8.24
CA LEU A 235 -11.50 -16.79 8.51
C LEU A 235 -11.60 -18.12 7.77
N ASP A 236 -12.82 -18.63 7.55
CA ASP A 236 -13.04 -19.97 6.99
C ASP A 236 -13.30 -19.92 5.48
N GLU A 237 -13.96 -18.88 4.97
CA GLU A 237 -14.36 -18.82 3.54
C GLU A 237 -13.53 -17.83 2.71
N ILE A 238 -13.15 -16.68 3.27
CA ILE A 238 -12.44 -15.63 2.54
C ILE A 238 -10.93 -15.78 2.66
N LEU A 239 -10.42 -15.83 3.90
CA LEU A 239 -8.99 -15.82 4.22
C LEU A 239 -8.21 -16.94 3.51
N PRO A 240 -8.68 -18.20 3.41
CA PRO A 240 -7.91 -19.24 2.73
C PRO A 240 -7.69 -18.93 1.25
N THR A 241 -8.73 -18.44 0.56
CA THR A 241 -8.62 -18.05 -0.86
C THR A 241 -7.75 -16.80 -1.04
N LEU A 242 -7.84 -15.86 -0.10
CA LEU A 242 -6.97 -14.68 -0.05
C LEU A 242 -5.51 -15.09 0.12
N GLN A 243 -5.22 -15.97 1.09
CA GLN A 243 -3.89 -16.49 1.36
C GLN A 243 -3.29 -17.15 0.11
N ASP A 244 -4.03 -18.03 -0.58
CA ASP A 244 -3.60 -18.65 -1.83
C ASP A 244 -3.23 -17.59 -2.90
N GLY A 245 -4.02 -16.52 -3.00
CA GLY A 245 -3.76 -15.42 -3.93
C GLY A 245 -2.52 -14.61 -3.56
N MET A 246 -2.33 -14.35 -2.27
CA MET A 246 -1.18 -13.61 -1.76
C MET A 246 0.12 -14.40 -1.87
N ASP A 247 0.09 -15.70 -1.58
CA ASP A 247 1.22 -16.60 -1.77
C ASP A 247 1.58 -16.72 -3.26
N PHE A 248 0.57 -16.85 -4.13
CA PHE A 248 0.81 -16.85 -5.57
C PHE A 248 1.52 -15.57 -6.04
N LEU A 249 1.07 -14.39 -5.62
CA LEU A 249 1.72 -13.12 -5.97
C LEU A 249 3.12 -12.98 -5.38
N ARG A 250 3.34 -13.45 -4.15
CA ARG A 250 4.66 -13.44 -3.51
C ARG A 250 5.67 -14.26 -4.31
N ASP A 251 5.26 -15.45 -4.75
CA ASP A 251 6.17 -16.44 -5.32
C ASP A 251 6.23 -16.40 -6.85
N ASN A 252 5.16 -15.93 -7.51
CA ASN A 252 5.00 -15.93 -8.98
C ASN A 252 4.65 -14.54 -9.54
N GLY A 253 4.80 -13.47 -8.75
CA GLY A 253 4.43 -12.11 -9.15
C GLY A 253 5.36 -11.47 -10.18
N GLN A 254 6.64 -11.87 -10.22
CA GLN A 254 7.65 -11.24 -11.09
C GLN A 254 7.25 -11.23 -12.58
N PRO A 255 6.86 -12.36 -13.20
CA PRO A 255 6.45 -12.36 -14.61
C PRO A 255 5.17 -11.56 -14.88
N LEU A 256 4.36 -11.31 -13.83
CA LEU A 256 3.12 -10.55 -13.92
C LEU A 256 3.35 -9.04 -13.76
N GLY A 257 4.57 -8.61 -13.42
CA GLY A 257 4.88 -7.23 -13.09
C GLY A 257 4.47 -6.82 -11.68
N CYS A 258 4.24 -7.77 -10.77
CA CYS A 258 4.13 -7.50 -9.34
C CYS A 258 5.55 -7.54 -8.74
N TYR A 259 6.15 -6.38 -8.52
CA TYR A 259 7.51 -6.21 -8.01
C TYR A 259 7.68 -6.72 -6.59
N SER A 260 6.68 -6.46 -5.73
CA SER A 260 6.69 -6.91 -4.35
C SER A 260 5.27 -7.15 -3.89
N ASN A 261 5.02 -8.30 -3.27
CA ASN A 261 3.74 -8.62 -2.65
C ASN A 261 3.97 -9.03 -1.21
N ARG A 262 3.34 -8.32 -0.29
CA ARG A 262 3.37 -8.64 1.14
C ARG A 262 1.94 -8.82 1.62
N PHE A 263 1.68 -9.89 2.36
CA PHE A 263 0.45 -10.02 3.13
C PHE A 263 0.81 -9.89 4.59
N VAL A 264 0.39 -8.78 5.19
CA VAL A 264 0.86 -8.34 6.50
C VAL A 264 -0.29 -8.32 7.50
N ARG A 265 0.02 -8.57 8.77
CA ARG A 265 -0.96 -8.50 9.86
C ARG A 265 -0.56 -7.40 10.82
N ASN A 266 -1.53 -6.61 11.25
CA ASN A 266 -1.28 -5.56 12.21
C ASN A 266 -0.82 -6.12 13.55
N ILE A 267 0.07 -5.37 14.20
CA ILE A 267 0.61 -5.68 15.52
C ILE A 267 0.58 -4.44 16.41
N ASP A 268 0.59 -4.64 17.71
CA ASP A 268 0.96 -3.58 18.66
C ASP A 268 2.50 -3.42 18.75
N LEU A 269 2.96 -2.49 19.60
CA LEU A 269 4.38 -2.21 19.81
C LEU A 269 5.18 -3.36 20.44
N ASP A 270 4.50 -4.33 21.06
CA ASP A 270 5.11 -5.51 21.66
C ASP A 270 5.10 -6.72 20.69
N GLY A 271 4.53 -6.52 19.49
CA GLY A 271 4.46 -7.54 18.44
C GLY A 271 3.30 -8.51 18.60
N ASN A 272 2.27 -8.17 19.40
CA ASN A 272 1.07 -8.98 19.50
C ASN A 272 0.17 -8.71 18.29
N PHE A 273 -0.30 -9.78 17.65
CA PHE A 273 -1.17 -9.66 16.48
C PHE A 273 -2.53 -9.06 16.83
N LEU A 274 -2.97 -8.17 15.96
CA LEU A 274 -4.31 -7.61 15.92
C LEU A 274 -5.12 -8.32 14.82
N ASP A 275 -6.44 -8.22 14.92
CA ASP A 275 -7.39 -8.83 13.97
C ASP A 275 -7.66 -7.91 12.77
N VAL A 276 -6.56 -7.39 12.21
CA VAL A 276 -6.51 -6.57 11.00
C VAL A 276 -5.33 -7.01 10.15
N SER A 277 -5.53 -7.13 8.84
CA SER A 277 -4.49 -7.45 7.87
C SER A 277 -4.65 -6.65 6.59
N TYR A 278 -3.61 -6.61 5.78
CA TYR A 278 -3.71 -6.04 4.45
C TYR A 278 -2.61 -6.56 3.52
N ASN A 279 -2.88 -6.48 2.22
CA ASN A 279 -1.87 -6.60 1.19
C ASN A 279 -1.09 -5.28 1.07
N ILE A 280 0.23 -5.36 0.80
CA ILE A 280 1.04 -4.28 0.25
C ILE A 280 1.61 -4.79 -1.07
N GLY A 281 1.04 -4.35 -2.18
CA GLY A 281 1.41 -4.78 -3.52
C GLY A 281 2.04 -3.64 -4.32
N HIS A 282 3.31 -3.76 -4.68
CA HIS A 282 3.98 -2.88 -5.64
C HIS A 282 3.94 -3.53 -7.02
N TRP A 283 3.41 -2.80 -7.99
CA TRP A 283 3.18 -3.26 -9.35
C TRP A 283 3.81 -2.29 -10.35
N ARG A 284 4.32 -2.84 -11.44
CA ARG A 284 4.82 -2.07 -12.58
C ARG A 284 3.79 -1.06 -13.08
N SER A 285 2.54 -1.44 -13.14
CA SER A 285 1.49 -0.53 -13.57
C SER A 285 0.12 -0.97 -13.09
N VAL A 286 -0.81 -0.03 -13.14
CA VAL A 286 -2.21 -0.26 -12.81
C VAL A 286 -2.83 -1.27 -13.79
N GLU A 287 -2.37 -1.31 -15.04
CA GLU A 287 -2.81 -2.33 -16.02
C GLU A 287 -2.40 -3.75 -15.61
N LYS A 288 -1.20 -3.94 -15.04
CA LYS A 288 -0.76 -5.27 -14.57
C LYS A 288 -1.57 -5.74 -13.37
N LEU A 289 -1.86 -4.83 -12.44
CA LEU A 289 -2.77 -5.09 -11.32
C LEU A 289 -4.18 -5.44 -11.84
N GLU A 290 -4.73 -4.67 -12.78
CA GLU A 290 -6.04 -4.95 -13.39
C GLU A 290 -6.10 -6.33 -14.04
N ARG A 291 -5.09 -6.69 -14.85
CA ARG A 291 -5.00 -7.99 -15.51
C ARG A 291 -5.05 -9.13 -14.50
N TRP A 292 -4.28 -9.04 -13.42
CA TRP A 292 -4.28 -10.08 -12.39
C TRP A 292 -5.65 -10.16 -11.70
N ALA A 293 -6.18 -9.02 -11.26
CA ALA A 293 -7.45 -8.97 -10.53
C ALA A 293 -8.63 -9.49 -11.37
N GLU A 294 -8.68 -9.17 -12.67
CA GLU A 294 -9.81 -9.53 -13.55
C GLU A 294 -9.74 -10.96 -14.12
N SER A 295 -8.61 -11.66 -13.98
CA SER A 295 -8.40 -12.96 -14.65
C SER A 295 -7.85 -14.08 -13.77
N HIS A 296 -7.19 -13.78 -12.66
CA HIS A 296 -6.58 -14.82 -11.83
C HIS A 296 -7.64 -15.55 -10.97
N PRO A 297 -7.69 -16.89 -10.97
CA PRO A 297 -8.74 -17.64 -10.27
C PRO A 297 -8.87 -17.33 -8.77
N THR A 298 -7.77 -17.03 -8.08
CA THR A 298 -7.80 -16.69 -6.64
C THR A 298 -8.54 -15.39 -6.40
N HIS A 299 -8.23 -14.32 -7.15
CA HIS A 299 -8.91 -13.04 -7.01
C HIS A 299 -10.39 -13.13 -7.46
N LEU A 300 -10.67 -13.86 -8.55
CA LEU A 300 -12.04 -14.09 -9.00
C LEU A 300 -12.90 -14.80 -7.93
N ARG A 301 -12.34 -15.79 -7.22
CA ARG A 301 -13.03 -16.46 -6.12
C ARG A 301 -13.32 -15.51 -4.95
N ILE A 302 -12.36 -14.68 -4.54
CA ILE A 302 -12.56 -13.65 -3.50
C ILE A 302 -13.65 -12.67 -3.92
N PHE A 303 -13.59 -12.18 -5.16
CA PHE A 303 -14.55 -11.24 -5.72
C PHE A 303 -15.98 -11.82 -5.74
N VAL A 304 -16.16 -13.06 -6.19
CA VAL A 304 -17.47 -13.74 -6.18
C VAL A 304 -17.99 -13.94 -4.75
N THR A 305 -17.13 -14.33 -3.81
CA THR A 305 -17.51 -14.47 -2.40
C THR A 305 -17.92 -13.11 -1.83
N PHE A 306 -17.16 -12.04 -2.08
CA PHE A 306 -17.50 -10.69 -1.64
C PHE A 306 -18.87 -10.24 -2.18
N PHE A 307 -19.12 -10.40 -3.48
CA PHE A 307 -20.42 -10.06 -4.08
C PHE A 307 -21.60 -10.80 -3.44
N ARG A 308 -21.39 -12.06 -3.02
CA ARG A 308 -22.41 -12.85 -2.33
C ARG A 308 -22.74 -12.33 -0.93
N VAL A 309 -21.76 -11.75 -0.23
CA VAL A 309 -21.89 -11.41 1.19
C VAL A 309 -21.96 -9.91 1.48
N ALA A 310 -21.59 -9.04 0.53
CA ALA A 310 -21.47 -7.60 0.71
C ALA A 310 -22.73 -6.95 1.32
N ALA A 311 -23.92 -7.35 0.88
CA ALA A 311 -25.19 -6.82 1.40
C ALA A 311 -25.49 -7.23 2.86
N GLY A 312 -24.80 -8.26 3.38
CA GLY A 312 -24.99 -8.78 4.73
C GLY A 312 -23.91 -8.34 5.72
N LEU A 313 -22.85 -7.66 5.27
CA LEU A 313 -21.76 -7.22 6.13
C LEU A 313 -22.20 -6.09 7.06
N LYS A 314 -21.81 -6.18 8.34
CA LYS A 314 -22.12 -5.26 9.42
C LYS A 314 -20.87 -4.79 10.15
N LYS A 315 -19.93 -5.70 10.46
CA LYS A 315 -18.75 -5.42 11.28
C LYS A 315 -17.45 -5.77 10.58
N LEU A 316 -17.44 -6.77 9.69
CA LEU A 316 -16.31 -7.03 8.81
C LEU A 316 -16.07 -5.83 7.88
N ARG A 317 -14.86 -5.28 7.94
CA ARG A 317 -14.46 -4.06 7.23
C ARG A 317 -13.47 -4.43 6.13
N LEU A 318 -13.91 -4.28 4.88
CA LEU A 318 -13.11 -4.54 3.68
C LEU A 318 -12.91 -3.24 2.90
N TYR A 319 -11.67 -2.98 2.48
CA TYR A 319 -11.34 -1.76 1.75
C TYR A 319 -10.09 -1.93 0.90
N HIS A 320 -9.86 -0.96 0.02
CA HIS A 320 -8.54 -0.74 -0.53
C HIS A 320 -8.24 0.73 -0.78
N GLU A 321 -6.97 1.01 -0.96
CA GLU A 321 -6.43 2.23 -1.57
C GLU A 321 -5.44 1.81 -2.65
N VAL A 322 -5.51 2.47 -3.80
CA VAL A 322 -4.60 2.22 -4.92
C VAL A 322 -4.04 3.56 -5.37
N SER A 323 -2.73 3.63 -5.57
CA SER A 323 -2.05 4.84 -6.00
C SER A 323 -1.08 4.57 -7.14
N VAL A 324 -0.82 5.60 -7.92
CA VAL A 324 0.31 5.68 -8.85
C VAL A 324 1.15 6.89 -8.50
N SER A 325 2.44 6.88 -8.79
CA SER A 325 3.29 8.06 -8.51
C SER A 325 4.32 8.29 -9.60
N ASP A 326 4.74 9.55 -9.74
CA ASP A 326 5.87 9.92 -10.58
C ASP A 326 7.17 9.36 -9.98
N ALA A 327 8.17 9.03 -10.79
CA ALA A 327 9.47 8.52 -10.33
C ALA A 327 10.15 9.45 -9.31
N LYS A 328 10.05 10.77 -9.53
CA LYS A 328 10.60 11.81 -8.64
C LYS A 328 9.94 11.85 -7.25
N ASN A 329 8.77 11.23 -7.12
CA ASN A 329 7.97 11.17 -5.89
C ASN A 329 8.10 9.78 -5.23
N GLN A 330 9.12 9.00 -5.57
CA GLN A 330 9.39 7.66 -5.04
C GLN A 330 10.79 7.61 -4.41
N ILE A 331 10.90 6.96 -3.26
CA ILE A 331 12.16 6.68 -2.58
C ILE A 331 12.15 5.21 -2.16
N PHE A 332 13.10 4.44 -2.66
CA PHE A 332 13.31 3.05 -2.26
C PHE A 332 14.75 2.86 -1.80
N GLU A 333 14.95 2.78 -0.49
CA GLU A 333 16.26 2.66 0.15
C GLU A 333 16.29 1.44 1.07
N TYR A 334 17.40 0.71 1.04
CA TYR A 334 17.60 -0.52 1.78
C TYR A 334 18.97 -0.50 2.46
N ILE A 335 19.06 -1.01 3.68
CA ILE A 335 20.27 -1.17 4.46
C ILE A 335 20.29 -2.61 4.95
N ASN A 336 21.27 -3.42 4.53
CA ASN A 336 21.45 -4.81 4.98
C ASN A 336 20.22 -5.72 4.81
N CYS A 337 19.29 -5.39 3.91
CA CYS A 337 18.20 -6.28 3.55
C CYS A 337 18.67 -7.40 2.60
N HIS A 338 17.99 -8.55 2.60
CA HIS A 338 18.30 -9.62 1.65
C HIS A 338 17.89 -9.21 0.21
N PRO A 339 18.51 -9.79 -0.84
CA PRO A 339 18.38 -9.31 -2.23
C PRO A 339 16.97 -9.38 -2.84
N HIS A 340 16.03 -10.09 -2.21
CA HIS A 340 14.64 -10.20 -2.66
C HIS A 340 13.68 -9.27 -1.90
N THR A 341 14.20 -8.37 -1.06
CA THR A 341 13.38 -7.47 -0.26
C THR A 341 12.82 -6.34 -1.12
N GLY A 342 11.49 -6.21 -1.16
CA GLY A 342 10.83 -5.09 -1.81
C GLY A 342 11.24 -4.93 -3.28
N MET A 343 11.71 -3.73 -3.62
CA MET A 343 12.07 -3.35 -4.98
C MET A 343 13.48 -3.83 -5.37
N LEU A 344 14.27 -4.39 -4.44
CA LEU A 344 15.59 -4.95 -4.74
C LEU A 344 15.52 -6.12 -5.73
N ARG A 345 14.47 -6.94 -5.65
CA ARG A 345 14.34 -8.19 -6.40
C ARG A 345 14.42 -7.99 -7.92
N ASP A 346 13.76 -6.94 -8.40
CA ASP A 346 13.54 -6.69 -9.83
C ASP A 346 14.26 -5.43 -10.33
N ALA A 347 15.00 -4.73 -9.47
CA ALA A 347 15.77 -3.57 -9.88
C ALA A 347 16.90 -3.97 -10.83
N VAL A 348 16.94 -3.34 -12.01
CA VAL A 348 18.00 -3.56 -12.98
C VAL A 348 19.24 -2.76 -12.58
N ALA A 349 20.43 -3.31 -12.82
CA ALA A 349 21.66 -2.55 -12.68
C ALA A 349 21.64 -1.36 -13.65
N ALA A 350 22.11 -0.19 -13.20
CA ALA A 350 22.30 0.94 -14.09
C ALA A 350 23.20 0.54 -15.28
N PRO A 351 22.86 0.92 -16.53
CA PRO A 351 23.81 0.77 -17.63
C PRO A 351 25.08 1.55 -17.28
N ALA A 352 26.23 0.89 -17.44
CA ALA A 352 27.56 1.42 -17.13
C ALA A 352 27.95 2.62 -18.00
#